data_AF-W7QHW3-F1
#
_entry.id   AF-W7QHW3-F1
#
_cell.length_a   1.000
_cell.length_b   1.000
_cell.length_c   1.000
_cell.angle_alpha   90.00
_cell.angle_beta   90.00
_cell.angle_gamma   90.00
#
_symmetry.space_group_name_H-M   'P 1'
#
loop_
_entity.id
_entity.type
_entity.pdbx_description
1 polymer ?
#
loop_
_entity_poly.entity_id
_entity_poly.type
_entity_poly.pdbx_seq_one_letter_code
_entity_poly.pdbx_strand_id
1 'polypeptide(L)'
;MKVTYYAYAFKHVTKDKRGLCDLSSFLRSFSQLKDKSFKNGFIYNDENIYLVHYVDNIYFFIITRNSEIIRRINSNTFAVGDMQAILGQDDHIGFASYIIVNKDHIGFGSTIFAPKAEAFGWYVNEILSKIGISDLQFYMHAIMHSATKSDALTFPYIGRTVIEVDKSHPALVEFVESLGFDVTDSIDLGSMEIHIKPKPRKEITNAAHNIVKNISDDGLVKFMMRAQAEVGSQVQDMYLVGSGAVAI
;
A
#
# COMPACT_ATOMS: atom_id res chain seq x y z
N MET A 1 11.98 -6.82 -9.04
CA MET A 1 11.07 -5.69 -8.70
C MET A 1 9.91 -6.25 -7.90
N LYS A 2 9.67 -5.78 -6.68
CA LYS A 2 8.53 -6.23 -5.86
C LYS A 2 7.26 -5.56 -6.39
N VAL A 3 6.20 -6.33 -6.60
CA VAL A 3 4.87 -5.82 -6.90
C VAL A 3 4.08 -5.78 -5.59
N THR A 4 3.50 -4.63 -5.27
CA THR A 4 2.59 -4.45 -4.14
C THR A 4 1.22 -4.12 -4.71
N TYR A 5 0.17 -4.77 -4.19
CA TYR A 5 -1.20 -4.50 -4.59
C TYR A 5 -1.83 -3.52 -3.60
N TYR A 6 -2.68 -2.64 -4.12
CA TYR A 6 -3.40 -1.63 -3.34
C TYR A 6 -4.88 -1.68 -3.69
N ALA A 7 -5.74 -1.76 -2.68
CA ALA A 7 -7.14 -1.45 -2.83
C ALA A 7 -7.27 0.07 -2.83
N TYR A 8 -8.25 0.60 -3.54
CA TYR A 8 -8.42 2.05 -3.60
C TYR A 8 -9.90 2.43 -3.50
N ALA A 9 -10.16 3.65 -3.05
CA ALA A 9 -11.50 4.20 -2.95
C ALA A 9 -11.47 5.72 -3.09
N PHE A 10 -12.64 6.29 -3.38
CA PHE A 10 -12.87 7.71 -3.33
C PHE A 10 -13.75 8.04 -2.13
N LYS A 11 -13.41 9.09 -1.38
CA LYS A 11 -14.19 9.57 -0.25
C LYS A 11 -14.69 10.97 -0.54
N HIS A 12 -15.97 11.21 -0.30
CA HIS A 12 -16.50 12.57 -0.27
C HIS A 12 -16.02 13.29 0.98
N VAL A 13 -15.35 14.43 0.80
CA VAL A 13 -14.78 15.23 1.90
C VAL A 13 -15.86 15.68 2.88
N THR A 14 -17.06 16.01 2.38
CA THR A 14 -18.16 16.57 3.18
C THR A 14 -19.09 15.53 3.81
N LYS A 15 -19.12 14.30 3.29
CA LYS A 15 -20.12 13.28 3.68
C LYS A 15 -19.53 12.05 4.38
N ASP A 16 -18.20 11.96 4.47
CA ASP A 16 -17.45 10.78 4.95
C ASP A 16 -17.88 9.44 4.32
N LYS A 17 -18.55 9.49 3.17
CA LYS A 17 -18.96 8.30 2.43
C LYS A 17 -17.85 7.92 1.46
N ARG A 18 -17.49 6.64 1.51
CA ARG A 18 -16.53 6.02 0.58
C ARG A 18 -17.28 5.27 -0.51
N GLY A 19 -16.80 5.39 -1.74
CA GLY A 19 -17.29 4.67 -2.89
C GLY A 19 -16.14 4.10 -3.72
N LEU A 20 -16.37 2.93 -4.31
CA LEU A 20 -15.52 2.41 -5.36
C LEU A 20 -15.93 3.06 -6.68
N CYS A 21 -14.95 3.57 -7.42
CA CYS A 21 -15.13 4.05 -8.78
C CYS A 21 -14.03 3.42 -9.64
N ASP A 22 -14.39 2.88 -10.80
CA ASP A 22 -13.39 2.28 -11.68
C ASP A 22 -12.45 3.37 -12.22
N LEU A 23 -11.18 3.30 -11.84
CA LEU A 23 -10.17 4.30 -12.16
C LEU A 23 -9.63 4.10 -13.59
N SER A 24 -9.85 2.94 -14.20
CA SER A 24 -9.26 2.57 -15.49
C SER A 24 -9.68 3.51 -16.63
N SER A 25 -10.98 3.81 -16.75
CA SER A 25 -11.50 4.69 -17.81
C SER A 25 -11.06 6.14 -17.61
N PHE A 26 -10.98 6.59 -16.36
CA PHE A 26 -10.53 7.92 -16.02
C PHE A 26 -9.06 8.14 -16.41
N LEU A 27 -8.17 7.24 -15.97
CA LEU A 27 -6.73 7.35 -16.29
C LEU A 27 -6.44 7.15 -17.77
N ARG A 28 -7.18 6.26 -18.44
CA ARG A 28 -7.08 6.10 -19.89
C ARG A 28 -7.44 7.40 -20.60
N SER A 29 -8.54 8.04 -20.23
CA SER A 29 -8.97 9.32 -20.81
C SER A 29 -7.94 10.43 -20.55
N PHE A 30 -7.45 10.54 -19.31
CA PHE A 30 -6.41 11.50 -18.95
C PHE A 30 -5.11 11.29 -19.75
N SER A 31 -4.66 10.03 -19.88
CA SER A 31 -3.44 9.69 -20.61
C SER A 31 -3.51 10.06 -22.11
N GLN A 32 -4.71 10.11 -22.68
CA GLN A 32 -4.96 10.48 -24.09
C GLN A 32 -5.09 12.00 -24.31
N LEU A 33 -5.13 12.81 -23.25
CA LEU A 33 -5.22 14.27 -23.36
C LEU A 33 -4.04 14.84 -24.17
N LYS A 34 -4.34 15.67 -25.17
CA LYS A 34 -3.31 16.30 -26.03
C LYS A 34 -2.71 17.58 -25.43
N ASP A 35 -3.32 18.12 -24.38
CA ASP A 35 -2.86 19.34 -23.72
C ASP A 35 -1.57 19.07 -22.93
N LYS A 36 -0.45 19.46 -23.54
CA LYS A 36 0.90 19.32 -22.96
C LYS A 36 1.10 20.26 -21.79
N SER A 37 0.53 21.46 -21.84
CA SER A 37 0.67 22.45 -20.76
C SER A 37 0.00 21.93 -19.49
N PHE A 38 -1.18 21.32 -19.62
CA PHE A 38 -1.84 20.65 -18.51
C PHE A 38 -1.01 19.49 -17.96
N LYS A 39 -0.54 18.58 -18.84
CA LYS A 39 0.27 17.40 -18.45
C LYS A 39 1.61 17.74 -17.82
N ASN A 40 2.23 18.87 -18.16
CA ASN A 40 3.47 19.35 -17.53
C ASN A 40 3.22 20.12 -16.23
N GLY A 41 1.97 20.39 -15.87
CA GLY A 41 1.60 21.16 -14.67
C GLY A 41 1.64 20.37 -13.36
N PHE A 42 2.14 19.12 -13.38
CA PHE A 42 2.22 18.23 -12.22
C PHE A 42 3.67 18.14 -11.74
N ILE A 43 3.93 18.71 -10.56
CA ILE A 43 5.26 18.77 -9.94
C ILE A 43 5.20 18.14 -8.55
N TYR A 44 5.99 17.09 -8.33
CA TYR A 44 6.11 16.41 -7.05
C TYR A 44 7.58 16.44 -6.60
N ASN A 45 7.85 16.99 -5.41
CA ASN A 45 9.21 17.17 -4.88
C ASN A 45 10.17 17.87 -5.87
N ASP A 46 9.70 18.95 -6.49
CA ASP A 46 10.41 19.74 -7.52
C ASP A 46 10.82 18.93 -8.76
N GLU A 47 10.17 17.79 -9.02
CA GLU A 47 10.32 17.00 -10.25
C GLU A 47 9.02 16.94 -11.04
N ASN A 48 9.13 16.85 -12.37
CA ASN A 48 7.95 16.63 -13.19
C ASN A 48 7.54 15.17 -13.05
N ILE A 49 6.24 14.94 -12.90
CA ILE A 49 5.68 13.61 -12.73
C ILE A 49 4.62 13.32 -13.79
N TYR A 50 4.72 12.13 -14.38
CA TYR A 50 3.96 11.76 -15.57
C TYR A 50 3.34 10.38 -15.43
N LEU A 51 2.11 10.24 -15.93
CA LEU A 51 1.47 8.97 -16.19
C LEU A 51 1.38 8.74 -17.70
N VAL A 52 2.12 7.75 -18.18
CA VAL A 52 2.17 7.37 -19.59
C VAL A 52 1.45 6.04 -19.75
N HIS A 53 0.40 6.02 -20.57
CA HIS A 53 -0.30 4.77 -20.91
C HIS A 53 0.59 3.93 -21.84
N TYR A 54 0.68 2.63 -21.55
CA TYR A 54 1.46 1.70 -22.35
C TYR A 54 0.57 0.81 -23.22
N VAL A 55 -0.11 -0.14 -22.58
CA VAL A 55 -1.00 -1.11 -23.23
C VAL A 55 -2.05 -1.52 -22.23
N ASP A 56 -3.28 -1.76 -22.69
CA ASP A 56 -4.40 -2.17 -21.83
C ASP A 56 -4.54 -1.29 -20.59
N ASN A 57 -4.41 -1.88 -19.41
CA ASN A 57 -4.49 -1.19 -18.13
C ASN A 57 -3.12 -0.95 -17.48
N ILE A 58 -2.05 -1.02 -18.28
CA ILE A 58 -0.66 -0.86 -17.85
C ILE A 58 -0.19 0.57 -18.14
N TYR A 59 0.43 1.17 -17.14
CA TYR A 59 0.96 2.53 -17.20
C TYR A 59 2.37 2.58 -16.65
N PHE A 60 3.17 3.49 -17.22
CA PHE A 60 4.42 3.93 -16.62
C PHE A 60 4.18 5.22 -15.84
N PHE A 61 4.60 5.23 -14.59
CA PHE A 61 4.55 6.39 -13.72
C PHE A 61 5.96 6.88 -13.46
N ILE A 62 6.28 8.03 -14.03
CA ILE A 62 7.65 8.50 -14.21
C ILE A 62 7.83 9.80 -13.43
N ILE A 63 8.94 9.92 -12.69
CA ILE A 63 9.38 11.17 -12.07
C ILE A 63 10.72 11.58 -12.67
N THR A 64 10.86 12.82 -13.12
CA THR A 64 12.12 13.28 -13.73
C THR A 64 12.27 14.80 -13.77
N ARG A 65 13.53 15.24 -13.75
CA ARG A 65 13.96 16.62 -14.13
C ARG A 65 14.64 16.67 -15.50
N ASN A 66 14.83 15.54 -16.18
CA ASN A 66 15.56 15.47 -17.43
C ASN A 66 14.71 16.02 -18.58
N SER A 67 15.13 17.17 -19.14
CA SER A 67 14.44 17.86 -20.22
C SER A 67 14.33 17.03 -21.51
N GLU A 68 15.26 16.11 -21.75
CA GLU A 68 15.19 15.19 -22.89
C GLU A 68 14.08 14.16 -22.71
N ILE A 69 13.98 13.55 -21.52
CA ILE A 69 12.90 12.62 -21.18
C ILE A 69 11.55 13.35 -21.29
N ILE A 70 11.45 14.56 -20.73
CA ILE A 70 10.25 15.41 -20.82
C ILE A 70 9.88 15.70 -22.28
N ARG A 71 10.85 16.03 -23.14
CA ARG A 71 10.61 16.30 -24.56
C ARG A 71 10.11 15.05 -25.28
N ARG A 72 10.69 13.87 -24.99
CA ARG A 72 10.24 12.58 -25.53
C ARG A 72 8.81 12.30 -25.09
N ILE A 73 8.48 12.48 -23.80
CA ILE A 73 7.12 12.33 -23.27
C ILE A 73 6.13 13.22 -24.01
N ASN A 74 6.48 14.49 -24.21
CA ASN A 74 5.62 15.47 -24.86
C ASN A 74 5.48 15.28 -26.37
N SER A 75 6.34 14.49 -27.01
CA SER A 75 6.34 14.34 -28.46
C SER A 75 5.27 13.39 -28.99
N ASN A 76 4.59 12.60 -28.14
CA ASN A 76 3.65 11.53 -28.52
C ASN A 76 4.22 10.47 -29.48
N THR A 77 5.49 10.58 -29.90
CA THR A 77 6.31 9.50 -30.45
C THR A 77 6.70 8.56 -29.32
N PHE A 78 5.72 7.78 -28.86
CA PHE A 78 5.92 6.63 -28.00
C PHE A 78 5.57 5.39 -28.81
N ALA A 79 6.46 4.98 -29.71
CA ALA A 79 6.38 3.61 -30.19
C ALA A 79 6.85 2.70 -29.04
N VAL A 80 6.22 1.53 -28.91
CA VAL A 80 6.55 0.50 -27.90
C VAL A 80 8.07 0.19 -27.84
N GLY A 81 8.79 0.34 -28.95
CA GLY A 81 10.26 0.18 -29.01
C GLY A 81 11.09 1.30 -28.37
N ASP A 82 10.56 2.53 -28.28
CA ASP A 82 11.32 3.69 -27.76
C ASP A 82 11.49 3.63 -26.24
N MET A 83 10.58 2.95 -25.53
CA MET A 83 10.69 2.79 -24.08
C MET A 83 11.78 1.81 -23.69
N GLN A 84 12.04 0.75 -24.45
CA GLN A 84 13.23 -0.09 -24.23
C GLN A 84 14.53 0.67 -24.53
N ALA A 85 14.53 1.62 -25.48
CA ALA A 85 15.69 2.46 -25.76
C ALA A 85 15.95 3.51 -24.67
N ILE A 86 14.90 4.11 -24.08
CA ILE A 86 15.00 5.04 -22.94
C ILE A 86 15.34 4.30 -21.63
N LEU A 87 14.82 3.08 -21.45
CA LEU A 87 15.02 2.27 -20.24
C LEU A 87 16.25 1.34 -20.31
N GLY A 88 16.81 1.13 -21.50
CA GLY A 88 17.84 0.11 -21.78
C GLY A 88 19.23 0.64 -22.13
N GLN A 89 19.42 1.95 -22.29
CA GLN A 89 20.76 2.55 -22.38
C GLN A 89 21.11 3.20 -21.04
N ASP A 90 21.93 2.47 -20.27
CA ASP A 90 22.69 2.90 -19.09
C ASP A 90 21.89 3.57 -17.95
N ASP A 91 21.78 2.85 -16.83
CA ASP A 91 21.49 3.35 -15.47
C ASP A 91 20.16 4.07 -15.17
N HIS A 92 19.25 4.26 -16.13
CA HIS A 92 18.01 5.02 -15.92
C HIS A 92 16.76 4.17 -15.57
N ILE A 93 16.96 2.88 -15.26
CA ILE A 93 15.94 1.97 -14.68
C ILE A 93 15.32 2.53 -13.38
N GLY A 94 15.95 3.56 -12.79
CA GLY A 94 15.53 4.20 -11.55
C GLY A 94 14.23 5.01 -11.59
N PHE A 95 13.73 5.53 -12.72
CA PHE A 95 12.78 6.65 -12.67
C PHE A 95 11.30 6.30 -12.91
N ALA A 96 10.98 5.04 -13.21
CA ALA A 96 9.63 4.61 -13.59
C ALA A 96 9.08 3.50 -12.69
N SER A 97 7.84 3.69 -12.25
CA SER A 97 7.00 2.65 -11.65
C SER A 97 6.04 2.08 -12.68
N TYR A 98 5.84 0.77 -12.62
CA TYR A 98 4.92 0.02 -13.46
C TYR A 98 3.62 -0.13 -12.69
N ILE A 99 2.54 0.39 -13.26
CA ILE A 99 1.22 0.39 -12.63
C ILE A 99 0.27 -0.43 -13.48
N ILE A 100 -0.44 -1.38 -12.86
CA ILE A 100 -1.55 -2.10 -13.46
C ILE A 100 -2.81 -1.65 -12.74
N VAL A 101 -3.77 -1.06 -13.45
CA VAL A 101 -4.99 -0.50 -12.87
C VAL A 101 -6.19 -1.41 -13.17
N ASN A 102 -6.70 -2.07 -12.15
CA ASN A 102 -7.93 -2.87 -12.24
C ASN A 102 -9.10 -2.11 -11.59
N LYS A 103 -10.30 -2.65 -11.73
CA LYS A 103 -11.56 -2.02 -11.28
C LYS A 103 -11.61 -1.75 -9.77
N ASP A 104 -10.92 -2.56 -8.99
CA ASP A 104 -10.99 -2.60 -7.52
C ASP A 104 -9.61 -2.53 -6.86
N HIS A 105 -8.54 -2.73 -7.62
CA HIS A 105 -7.18 -2.72 -7.09
C HIS A 105 -6.14 -2.22 -8.11
N ILE A 106 -4.98 -1.84 -7.61
CA ILE A 106 -3.84 -1.36 -8.38
C ILE A 106 -2.61 -2.17 -8.02
N GLY A 107 -1.99 -2.81 -9.02
CA GLY A 107 -0.68 -3.43 -8.89
C GLY A 107 0.42 -2.40 -9.13
N PHE A 108 1.40 -2.33 -8.23
CA PHE A 108 2.46 -1.32 -8.27
C PHE A 108 3.84 -1.98 -8.17
N GLY A 109 4.61 -1.94 -9.26
CA GLY A 109 5.99 -2.41 -9.31
C GLY A 109 6.96 -1.24 -9.45
N SER A 110 7.84 -1.03 -8.46
CA SER A 110 8.78 0.11 -8.45
C SER A 110 10.22 -0.33 -8.30
N THR A 111 11.12 0.36 -9.00
CA THR A 111 12.56 0.32 -8.71
C THR A 111 12.92 1.31 -7.59
N ILE A 112 14.18 1.36 -7.16
CA ILE A 112 14.58 2.12 -5.96
C ILE A 112 14.23 3.61 -6.07
N PHE A 113 14.55 4.26 -7.19
CA PHE A 113 14.36 5.70 -7.39
C PHE A 113 13.01 6.07 -8.01
N ALA A 114 12.14 5.09 -8.26
CA ALA A 114 10.89 5.30 -8.98
C ALA A 114 9.82 5.89 -8.05
N PRO A 115 8.88 6.69 -8.58
CA PRO A 115 7.85 7.31 -7.76
C PRO A 115 6.97 6.23 -7.12
N LYS A 116 6.74 6.32 -5.81
CA LYS A 116 6.02 5.29 -5.04
C LYS A 116 4.50 5.47 -5.11
N ALA A 117 3.78 4.50 -4.55
CA ALA A 117 2.33 4.52 -4.45
C ALA A 117 1.78 5.82 -3.81
N GLU A 118 2.49 6.40 -2.84
CA GLU A 118 2.13 7.69 -2.25
C GLU A 118 2.11 8.84 -3.27
N ALA A 119 3.16 8.95 -4.10
CA ALA A 119 3.24 9.95 -5.17
C ALA A 119 2.12 9.74 -6.21
N PHE A 120 1.73 8.49 -6.47
CA PHE A 120 0.59 8.19 -7.34
C PHE A 120 -0.74 8.63 -6.71
N GLY A 121 -0.94 8.40 -5.41
CA GLY A 121 -2.12 8.88 -4.69
C GLY A 121 -2.23 10.40 -4.71
N TRP A 122 -1.12 11.11 -4.50
CA TRP A 122 -1.04 12.57 -4.68
C TRP A 122 -1.41 12.97 -6.12
N TYR A 123 -0.82 12.30 -7.11
CA TYR A 123 -1.03 12.62 -8.53
C TYR A 123 -2.49 12.52 -8.95
N VAL A 124 -3.20 11.46 -8.57
CA VAL A 124 -4.63 11.31 -8.87
C VAL A 124 -5.45 12.44 -8.24
N ASN A 125 -5.18 12.79 -6.98
CA ASN A 125 -5.85 13.90 -6.30
C ASN A 125 -5.57 15.26 -6.97
N GLU A 126 -4.35 15.49 -7.45
CA GLU A 126 -4.01 16.69 -8.20
C GLU A 126 -4.76 16.76 -9.54
N ILE A 127 -4.94 15.63 -10.24
CA ILE A 127 -5.75 15.63 -11.46
C ILE A 127 -7.18 16.08 -11.12
N LEU A 128 -7.79 15.48 -10.10
CA LEU A 128 -9.16 15.83 -9.65
C LEU A 128 -9.27 17.33 -9.34
N SER A 129 -8.34 17.86 -8.55
CA SER A 129 -8.30 19.26 -8.17
C SER A 129 -8.20 20.18 -9.39
N LYS A 130 -7.27 19.89 -10.32
CA LYS A 130 -7.07 20.70 -11.53
C LYS A 130 -8.22 20.63 -12.53
N ILE A 131 -9.05 19.58 -12.50
CA ILE A 131 -10.29 19.49 -13.29
C ILE A 131 -11.53 19.99 -12.53
N GLY A 132 -11.35 20.59 -11.35
CA GLY A 132 -12.41 21.23 -10.57
C GLY A 132 -13.20 20.30 -9.65
N ILE A 133 -12.74 19.06 -9.43
CA ILE A 133 -13.33 18.12 -8.47
C ILE A 133 -12.61 18.27 -7.14
N SER A 134 -13.19 19.06 -6.22
CA SER A 134 -12.61 19.36 -4.91
C SER A 134 -13.28 18.63 -3.74
N ASP A 135 -14.44 18.02 -3.96
CA ASP A 135 -15.22 17.34 -2.92
C ASP A 135 -14.92 15.84 -2.83
N LEU A 136 -14.00 15.33 -3.67
CA LEU A 136 -13.65 13.92 -3.78
C LEU A 136 -12.14 13.73 -3.56
N GLN A 137 -11.78 12.81 -2.67
CA GLN A 137 -10.40 12.47 -2.39
C GLN A 137 -10.14 10.99 -2.65
N PHE A 138 -9.08 10.71 -3.42
CA PHE A 138 -8.58 9.38 -3.73
C PHE A 138 -7.67 8.87 -2.62
N TYR A 139 -7.87 7.62 -2.23
CA TYR A 139 -7.06 6.90 -1.24
C TYR A 139 -6.66 5.52 -1.76
N MET A 140 -5.45 5.10 -1.39
CA MET A 140 -4.99 3.74 -1.58
C MET A 140 -4.58 3.13 -0.25
N HIS A 141 -4.89 1.85 -0.10
CA HIS A 141 -4.46 1.04 1.02
C HIS A 141 -3.78 -0.23 0.49
N ALA A 142 -2.60 -0.56 0.99
CA ALA A 142 -1.90 -1.76 0.56
C ALA A 142 -2.75 -2.99 0.92
N ILE A 143 -3.02 -3.85 -0.06
CA ILE A 143 -3.65 -5.15 0.18
C ILE A 143 -2.56 -6.01 0.81
N MET A 144 -2.70 -6.28 2.10
CA MET A 144 -1.85 -7.24 2.79
C MET A 144 -2.43 -8.64 2.60
N HIS A 145 -1.58 -9.65 2.73
CA HIS A 145 -2.02 -11.04 2.65
C HIS A 145 -2.77 -11.40 3.94
N SER A 146 -3.93 -12.04 3.80
CA SER A 146 -4.60 -12.70 4.93
C SER A 146 -4.08 -14.12 5.05
N ALA A 147 -4.00 -14.61 6.28
CA ALA A 147 -3.73 -16.01 6.58
C ALA A 147 -4.63 -16.42 7.73
N THR A 148 -5.05 -17.68 7.79
CA THR A 148 -5.78 -18.17 8.95
C THR A 148 -4.82 -18.41 10.12
N LYS A 149 -5.34 -18.48 11.35
CA LYS A 149 -4.55 -18.96 12.50
C LYS A 149 -3.94 -20.34 12.23
N SER A 150 -4.62 -21.20 11.46
CA SER A 150 -4.11 -22.51 11.07
C SER A 150 -2.90 -22.39 10.14
N ASP A 151 -2.98 -21.52 9.13
CA ASP A 151 -1.87 -21.28 8.19
C ASP A 151 -0.65 -20.72 8.92
N ALA A 152 -0.87 -19.83 9.88
CA ALA A 152 0.19 -19.23 10.68
C ALA A 152 1.05 -20.26 11.43
N LEU A 153 0.49 -21.41 11.81
CA LEU A 153 1.20 -22.50 12.46
C LEU A 153 2.13 -23.28 11.52
N THR A 154 1.99 -23.08 10.22
CA THR A 154 2.80 -23.74 9.19
C THR A 154 3.93 -22.87 8.67
N PHE A 155 3.95 -21.59 9.03
CA PHE A 155 4.95 -20.64 8.53
C PHE A 155 6.37 -20.99 9.01
N PRO A 156 7.34 -21.21 8.10
CA PRO A 156 8.70 -21.58 8.46
C PRO A 156 9.50 -20.48 9.16
N TYR A 157 9.05 -19.22 9.06
CA TYR A 157 9.72 -18.08 9.68
C TYR A 157 8.73 -16.99 10.08
N ILE A 158 8.83 -16.52 11.33
CA ILE A 158 8.10 -15.36 11.85
C ILE A 158 9.08 -14.37 12.50
N GLY A 159 9.14 -13.16 11.97
CA GLY A 159 10.04 -12.09 12.38
C GLY A 159 9.41 -10.95 13.20
N ARG A 160 8.07 -10.90 13.32
CA ARG A 160 7.36 -9.96 14.22
C ARG A 160 5.94 -10.46 14.45
N THR A 161 5.42 -10.27 15.66
CA THR A 161 4.01 -10.46 15.99
C THR A 161 3.45 -9.18 16.60
N VAL A 162 2.24 -8.80 16.19
CA VAL A 162 1.51 -7.63 16.66
C VAL A 162 0.08 -8.06 17.00
N ILE A 163 -0.34 -7.78 18.22
CA ILE A 163 -1.67 -8.11 18.73
C ILE A 163 -2.30 -6.83 19.27
N GLU A 164 -3.55 -6.59 18.91
CA GLU A 164 -4.37 -5.53 19.50
C GLU A 164 -5.61 -6.16 20.12
N VAL A 165 -5.84 -5.84 21.38
CA VAL A 165 -7.02 -6.27 22.13
C VAL A 165 -7.78 -5.05 22.64
N ASP A 166 -9.10 -5.13 22.65
CA ASP A 166 -9.96 -4.10 23.23
C ASP A 166 -10.12 -4.30 24.76
N LYS A 167 -10.80 -3.35 25.38
CA LYS A 167 -11.03 -3.33 26.84
C LYS A 167 -11.82 -4.53 27.38
N SER A 168 -12.48 -5.32 26.53
CA SER A 168 -13.23 -6.50 26.94
C SER A 168 -12.38 -7.76 27.04
N HIS A 169 -11.16 -7.76 26.49
CA HIS A 169 -10.30 -8.93 26.50
C HIS A 169 -9.72 -9.20 27.91
N PRO A 170 -9.86 -10.41 28.49
CA PRO A 170 -9.44 -10.69 29.87
C PRO A 170 -7.97 -10.39 30.18
N ALA A 171 -7.07 -10.69 29.23
CA ALA A 171 -5.64 -10.40 29.38
C ALA A 171 -5.30 -8.90 29.46
N LEU A 172 -6.17 -8.01 28.99
CA LEU A 172 -5.95 -6.56 29.11
C LEU A 172 -6.20 -6.10 30.54
N VAL A 173 -7.24 -6.62 31.21
CA VAL A 173 -7.57 -6.27 32.60
C VAL A 173 -6.41 -6.63 33.53
N GLU A 174 -5.95 -7.89 33.48
CA GLU A 174 -4.84 -8.37 34.32
C GLU A 174 -3.52 -7.61 34.04
N PHE A 175 -3.24 -7.28 32.77
CA PHE A 175 -2.00 -6.60 32.41
C PHE A 175 -2.02 -5.10 32.78
N VAL A 176 -3.14 -4.41 32.58
CA VAL A 176 -3.33 -3.00 32.95
C VAL A 176 -3.22 -2.81 34.46
N GLU A 177 -3.81 -3.72 35.24
CA GLU A 177 -3.65 -3.76 36.71
C GLU A 177 -2.18 -3.95 37.12
N SER A 178 -1.43 -4.82 36.43
CA SER A 178 0.00 -5.04 36.70
C SER A 178 0.89 -3.82 36.42
N LEU A 179 0.41 -2.89 35.58
CA LEU A 179 1.06 -1.61 35.28
C LEU A 179 0.65 -0.49 36.25
N GLY A 180 -0.22 -0.79 37.23
CA GLY A 180 -0.64 0.14 38.28
C GLY A 180 -1.78 1.08 37.89
N PHE A 181 -2.52 0.76 36.82
CA PHE A 181 -3.75 1.48 36.49
C PHE A 181 -4.92 0.93 37.30
N ASP A 182 -5.72 1.82 37.87
CA ASP A 182 -7.02 1.44 38.43
C ASP A 182 -8.02 1.31 37.26
N VAL A 183 -8.65 0.14 37.14
CA VAL A 183 -9.56 -0.18 36.03
C VAL A 183 -10.76 0.78 36.02
N THR A 184 -11.09 1.42 37.15
CA THR A 184 -12.14 2.45 37.21
C THR A 184 -11.77 3.78 36.53
N ASP A 185 -10.47 4.09 36.37
CA ASP A 185 -9.98 5.29 35.66
C ASP A 185 -9.79 5.04 34.15
N SER A 186 -10.09 3.82 33.67
CA SER A 186 -9.87 3.38 32.28
C SER A 186 -11.03 3.68 31.31
N ILE A 187 -11.96 4.57 31.68
CA ILE A 187 -13.16 4.90 30.88
C ILE A 187 -12.80 5.32 29.43
N ASP A 188 -11.65 5.97 29.25
CA ASP A 188 -11.17 6.45 27.95
C ASP A 188 -10.17 5.51 27.25
N LEU A 189 -9.88 4.32 27.81
CA LEU A 189 -8.97 3.36 27.16
C LEU A 189 -9.68 2.65 26.00
N GLY A 190 -9.26 2.94 24.77
CA GLY A 190 -9.82 2.33 23.56
C GLY A 190 -9.33 0.90 23.29
N SER A 191 -8.01 0.71 23.19
CA SER A 191 -7.36 -0.58 22.91
C SER A 191 -5.90 -0.58 23.39
N MET A 192 -5.28 -1.76 23.39
CA MET A 192 -3.84 -1.94 23.67
C MET A 192 -3.19 -2.74 22.55
N GLU A 193 -2.05 -2.26 22.04
CA GLU A 193 -1.24 -2.95 21.03
C GLU A 193 0.07 -3.49 21.63
N ILE A 194 0.29 -4.81 21.51
CA ILE A 194 1.48 -5.51 22.00
C ILE A 194 2.37 -5.87 20.82
N HIS A 195 3.64 -5.44 20.87
CA HIS A 195 4.64 -5.70 19.85
C HIS A 195 5.69 -6.69 20.34
N ILE A 196 5.69 -7.90 19.76
CA ILE A 196 6.66 -8.94 20.09
C ILE A 196 7.66 -9.05 18.94
N LYS A 197 8.93 -8.77 19.23
CA LYS A 197 10.02 -8.70 18.25
C LYS A 197 11.18 -9.62 18.63
N PRO A 198 11.78 -10.34 17.68
CA PRO A 198 13.00 -11.11 17.91
C PRO A 198 14.20 -10.16 18.14
N LYS A 199 15.27 -10.72 18.71
CA LYS A 199 16.60 -10.12 18.64
C LYS A 199 17.05 -9.99 17.17
N PRO A 200 17.99 -9.08 16.85
CA PRO A 200 18.49 -8.93 15.48
C PRO A 200 18.91 -10.25 14.85
N ARG A 201 18.46 -10.50 13.60
CA ARG A 201 18.75 -11.72 12.82
C ARG A 201 18.26 -13.03 13.47
N LYS A 202 17.27 -12.96 14.37
CA LYS A 202 16.57 -14.12 14.93
C LYS A 202 15.11 -14.13 14.52
N GLU A 203 14.42 -15.21 14.86
CA GLU A 203 12.99 -15.45 14.63
C GLU A 203 12.30 -15.76 15.97
N ILE A 204 10.97 -15.70 15.98
CA ILE A 204 10.13 -15.98 17.17
C ILE A 204 8.99 -16.96 16.85
N THR A 205 9.15 -17.82 15.85
CA THR A 205 8.16 -18.80 15.35
C THR A 205 7.58 -19.62 16.48
N ASN A 206 8.40 -20.23 17.35
CA ASN A 206 7.89 -21.02 18.48
C ASN A 206 7.05 -20.19 19.47
N ALA A 207 7.52 -18.99 19.82
CA ALA A 207 6.80 -18.10 20.72
C ALA A 207 5.47 -17.64 20.09
N ALA A 208 5.52 -17.28 18.80
CA ALA A 208 4.36 -16.85 18.04
C ALA A 208 3.33 -17.98 17.85
N HIS A 209 3.77 -19.23 17.60
CA HIS A 209 2.88 -20.40 17.55
C HIS A 209 2.13 -20.62 18.86
N ASN A 210 2.83 -20.47 20.00
CA ASN A 210 2.18 -20.58 21.30
C ASN A 210 1.14 -19.48 21.50
N ILE A 211 1.41 -18.27 21.03
CA ILE A 211 0.46 -17.16 21.09
C ILE A 211 -0.76 -17.46 20.21
N VAL A 212 -0.55 -17.86 18.95
CA VAL A 212 -1.64 -18.21 18.00
C VAL A 212 -2.58 -19.28 18.58
N LYS A 213 -2.03 -20.29 19.26
CA LYS A 213 -2.81 -21.40 19.84
C LYS A 213 -3.61 -21.01 21.07
N ASN A 214 -3.11 -20.06 21.86
CA ASN A 214 -3.64 -19.80 23.21
C ASN A 214 -4.38 -18.47 23.32
N ILE A 215 -4.23 -17.55 22.37
CA ILE A 215 -4.94 -16.27 22.42
C ILE A 215 -6.41 -16.45 22.06
N SER A 216 -7.29 -15.93 22.92
CA SER A 216 -8.74 -15.89 22.67
C SER A 216 -9.05 -14.96 21.51
N ASP A 217 -10.13 -15.26 20.79
CA ASP A 217 -10.69 -14.34 19.78
C ASP A 217 -11.59 -13.27 20.40
N ASP A 218 -12.06 -13.47 21.64
CA ASP A 218 -12.94 -12.54 22.33
C ASP A 218 -12.22 -11.22 22.68
N GLY A 219 -12.67 -10.11 22.08
CA GLY A 219 -12.04 -8.80 22.26
C GLY A 219 -10.73 -8.62 21.47
N LEU A 220 -10.39 -9.55 20.57
CA LEU A 220 -9.24 -9.45 19.68
C LEU A 220 -9.57 -8.57 18.47
N VAL A 221 -8.97 -7.40 18.39
CA VAL A 221 -9.23 -6.40 17.33
C VAL A 221 -8.33 -6.64 16.12
N LYS A 222 -7.06 -6.97 16.36
CA LYS A 222 -6.05 -7.16 15.30
C LYS A 222 -5.03 -8.20 15.72
N PHE A 223 -4.68 -9.06 14.78
CA PHE A 223 -3.56 -9.98 14.95
C PHE A 223 -2.79 -10.06 13.64
N MET A 224 -1.56 -9.57 13.64
CA MET A 224 -0.69 -9.52 12.46
C MET A 224 0.67 -10.14 12.75
N MET A 225 1.23 -10.83 11.75
CA MET A 225 2.53 -11.47 11.83
C MET A 225 3.37 -11.15 10.60
N ARG A 226 4.66 -10.85 10.79
CA ARG A 226 5.61 -10.67 9.70
C ARG A 226 6.32 -11.99 9.43
N ALA A 227 5.91 -12.72 8.39
CA ALA A 227 6.28 -14.12 8.19
C ALA A 227 6.68 -14.46 6.74
N GLN A 228 7.36 -15.59 6.54
CA GLN A 228 7.50 -16.25 5.25
C GLN A 228 6.45 -17.35 5.17
N ALA A 229 5.66 -17.40 4.10
CA ALA A 229 4.67 -18.46 3.90
C ALA A 229 5.32 -19.76 3.38
N GLU A 230 6.38 -19.63 2.58
CA GLU A 230 7.10 -20.75 2.00
C GLU A 230 8.61 -20.59 2.21
N VAL A 231 9.32 -21.71 2.26
CA VAL A 231 10.78 -21.68 2.42
C VAL A 231 11.42 -20.98 1.23
N GLY A 232 12.20 -19.93 1.51
CA GLY A 232 12.85 -19.11 0.48
C GLY A 232 11.98 -17.98 -0.07
N SER A 233 10.71 -17.87 0.35
CA SER A 233 9.86 -16.72 0.01
C SER A 233 10.31 -15.46 0.76
N GLN A 234 9.88 -14.29 0.29
CA GLN A 234 10.11 -13.05 1.02
C GLN A 234 9.27 -13.00 2.30
N VAL A 235 9.77 -12.29 3.31
CA VAL A 235 9.04 -12.01 4.54
C VAL A 235 8.03 -10.89 4.29
N GLN A 236 6.77 -11.10 4.67
CA GLN A 236 5.67 -10.16 4.48
C GLN A 236 4.79 -10.06 5.71
N ASP A 237 4.05 -8.95 5.84
CA ASP A 237 3.07 -8.77 6.89
C ASP A 237 1.77 -9.52 6.50
N MET A 238 1.28 -10.34 7.43
CA MET A 238 0.14 -11.24 7.30
C MET A 238 -0.90 -10.90 8.36
N TYR A 239 -2.16 -10.70 7.99
CA TYR A 239 -3.25 -10.54 8.94
C TYR A 239 -3.89 -11.89 9.25
N LEU A 240 -4.01 -12.19 10.54
CA LEU A 240 -4.78 -13.33 11.06
C LEU A 240 -6.17 -12.91 11.53
N VAL A 241 -6.28 -11.71 12.13
CA VAL A 241 -7.54 -11.11 12.61
C VAL A 241 -7.51 -9.61 12.34
N GLY A 242 -8.66 -9.02 12.02
CA GLY A 242 -8.85 -7.60 11.72
C GLY A 242 -8.97 -7.27 10.23
N SER A 243 -9.51 -6.09 9.91
CA SER A 243 -9.72 -5.63 8.53
C SER A 243 -8.48 -4.92 7.96
N GLY A 244 -7.84 -5.57 6.98
CA GLY A 244 -6.67 -5.05 6.24
C GLY A 244 -6.18 -5.98 5.11
N ALA A 245 -6.92 -7.04 4.83
CA ALA A 245 -6.54 -8.07 3.87
C ALA A 245 -7.75 -8.59 3.09
N VAL A 246 -7.52 -9.07 1.88
CA VAL A 246 -8.51 -9.78 1.06
C VAL A 246 -8.30 -11.28 1.30
N ALA A 247 -9.39 -12.03 1.52
CA ALA A 247 -9.33 -13.49 1.51
C ALA A 247 -9.03 -13.95 0.08
N ILE A 248 -8.00 -14.77 -0.10
CA ILE A 248 -7.69 -15.39 -1.39
C ILE A 248 -8.73 -16.47 -1.67
#